data_AF-A0AAV0YAJ4-F1
#
_entry.id   AF-A0AAV0YAJ4-F1
#
_cell.length_a   1.000
_cell.length_b   1.000
_cell.length_c   1.000
_cell.angle_alpha   90.00
_cell.angle_beta   90.00
_cell.angle_gamma   90.00
#
_symmetry.space_group_name_H-M   'P 1'
#
loop_
_entity.id
_entity.type
_entity.pdbx_description
1 polymer ?
#
loop_
_entity_poly.entity_id
_entity_poly.type
_entity_poly.pdbx_seq_one_letter_code
_entity_poly.pdbx_strand_id
1 'polypeptide(L)'
;MTDDSKSERQALNEIFPNSTLFLCTFHVLQALWRWLCESKHGVSKFERQLYMQRFRKVMYSPNEIEAKVFMDELCNDKSTLFQNI
;
A
#
# COMPACT_ATOMS: atom_id res chain seq x y z
N MET A 1 -8.09 10.47 -7.80
CA MET A 1 -7.47 9.26 -7.24
C MET A 1 -7.35 8.24 -8.35
N THR A 2 -6.23 7.55 -8.48
CA THR A 2 -5.94 6.67 -9.65
C THR A 2 -5.33 5.33 -9.23
N ASP A 3 -5.13 4.43 -10.19
CA ASP A 3 -4.21 3.30 -10.03
C ASP A 3 -2.74 3.77 -10.18
N ASP A 4 -1.78 2.89 -9.91
CA ASP A 4 -0.36 3.10 -10.20
C ASP A 4 -0.04 2.87 -11.69
N SER A 5 -0.71 3.62 -12.56
CA SER A 5 -0.54 3.52 -14.01
C SER A 5 0.26 4.71 -14.54
N LYS A 6 1.42 4.43 -15.16
CA LYS A 6 2.26 5.49 -15.76
C LYS A 6 1.50 6.27 -16.84
N SER A 7 0.77 5.58 -17.72
CA SER A 7 0.02 6.21 -18.81
C SER A 7 -1.13 7.07 -18.30
N GLU A 8 -1.85 6.60 -17.27
CA GLU A 8 -2.93 7.36 -16.63
C GLU A 8 -2.40 8.64 -15.98
N ARG A 9 -1.31 8.53 -15.20
CA ARG A 9 -0.68 9.68 -14.56
C ARG A 9 -0.19 10.71 -15.57
N GLN A 10 0.41 10.25 -16.67
CA GLN A 10 0.88 11.14 -17.73
C GLN A 10 -0.29 11.87 -18.39
N ALA A 11 -1.33 11.16 -18.81
CA ALA A 11 -2.50 11.76 -19.44
C ALA A 11 -3.19 12.79 -18.54
N LEU A 12 -3.31 12.51 -17.23
CA LEU A 12 -3.89 13.45 -16.28
C LEU A 12 -3.00 14.67 -16.06
N ASN A 13 -1.68 14.51 -16.02
CA ASN A 13 -0.76 15.64 -15.89
C ASN A 13 -0.76 16.53 -17.15
N GLU A 14 -0.92 15.95 -18.34
CA GLU A 14 -1.01 16.70 -19.60
C GLU A 14 -2.27 17.57 -19.65
N ILE A 15 -3.42 17.06 -19.20
CA ILE A 15 -4.70 17.77 -19.25
C ILE A 15 -4.96 18.64 -18.00
N PHE A 16 -4.49 18.21 -16.83
CA PHE A 16 -4.73 18.86 -15.54
C PHE A 16 -3.42 19.07 -14.75
N PRO A 17 -2.47 19.88 -15.28
CA PRO A 17 -1.12 20.00 -14.73
C PRO A 17 -1.05 20.58 -13.31
N ASN A 18 -2.09 21.30 -12.88
CA ASN A 18 -2.16 21.90 -11.54
C ASN A 18 -2.88 21.00 -10.51
N SER A 19 -3.34 19.82 -10.91
CA SER A 19 -4.02 18.90 -9.99
C SER A 19 -3.03 18.07 -9.18
N THR A 20 -3.32 17.84 -7.90
CA THR A 20 -2.57 16.88 -7.09
C THR A 20 -3.13 15.49 -7.34
N LEU A 21 -2.29 14.59 -7.85
CA LEU A 21 -2.68 13.23 -8.15
C LEU A 21 -2.37 12.29 -6.99
N PHE A 22 -3.42 11.71 -6.40
CA PHE A 22 -3.30 10.71 -5.34
C PHE A 22 -3.57 9.30 -5.86
N LEU A 23 -2.87 8.31 -5.30
CA LEU A 23 -3.24 6.91 -5.48
C LEU A 23 -4.55 6.60 -4.75
N CYS A 24 -5.37 5.72 -5.34
CA CYS A 24 -6.59 5.26 -4.73
C CYS A 24 -6.29 4.20 -3.66
N THR A 25 -6.78 4.42 -2.43
CA THR A 25 -6.63 3.46 -1.32
C THR A 25 -7.12 2.06 -1.69
N PHE A 26 -8.19 1.94 -2.46
CA PHE A 26 -8.70 0.65 -2.91
C PHE A 26 -7.67 -0.11 -3.77
N HIS A 27 -7.07 0.56 -4.77
CA HIS A 27 -6.09 -0.07 -5.65
C HIS A 27 -4.80 -0.44 -4.91
N VAL A 28 -4.35 0.41 -3.97
CA VAL A 28 -3.18 0.10 -3.13
C VAL A 28 -3.46 -1.17 -2.29
N LEU A 29 -4.61 -1.24 -1.63
CA LEU A 29 -5.00 -2.42 -0.83
C LEU A 29 -5.18 -3.67 -1.69
N GLN A 30 -5.73 -3.54 -2.90
CA GLN A 30 -5.88 -4.65 -3.84
C GLN A 30 -4.52 -5.15 -4.36
N ALA A 31 -3.57 -4.24 -4.62
CA ALA A 31 -2.20 -4.60 -5.01
C ALA A 31 -1.48 -5.38 -3.90
N LEU A 32 -1.55 -4.88 -2.65
CA LEU A 32 -1.01 -5.60 -1.50
C LEU A 32 -1.65 -6.98 -1.33
N TRP A 33 -2.97 -7.10 -1.47
CA TRP A 33 -3.66 -8.38 -1.32
C TRP A 33 -3.21 -9.41 -2.37
N ARG A 34 -3.03 -8.98 -3.63
CA ARG A 34 -2.49 -9.83 -4.69
C ARG A 34 -1.08 -10.31 -4.34
N TRP A 35 -0.21 -9.39 -3.93
CA TRP A 35 1.15 -9.70 -3.50
C TRP A 35 1.17 -10.70 -2.34
N LEU A 36 0.39 -10.48 -1.29
CA LEU A 36 0.28 -11.39 -0.15
C LEU A 36 -0.24 -12.79 -0.55
N CYS A 37 -1.05 -12.89 -1.62
CA CYS A 37 -1.58 -14.17 -2.09
C CYS A 37 -0.65 -14.92 -3.05
N GLU A 38 0.34 -14.26 -3.63
CA GLU A 38 1.28 -14.87 -4.57
C GLU A 38 2.21 -15.86 -3.86
N SER A 39 2.22 -17.11 -4.32
CA SER A 39 2.92 -18.23 -3.67
C SER A 39 4.43 -18.00 -3.53
N LYS A 40 5.05 -17.27 -4.47
CA LYS A 40 6.48 -16.95 -4.46
C LYS A 40 6.92 -16.12 -3.25
N HIS A 41 5.99 -15.48 -2.54
CA HIS A 41 6.28 -14.69 -1.34
C HIS A 41 6.15 -15.50 -0.04
N GLY A 42 5.70 -16.75 -0.10
CA GLY A 42 5.71 -17.66 1.06
C GLY A 42 4.77 -17.27 2.20
N VAL A 43 3.84 -16.32 2.02
CA VAL A 43 2.96 -15.84 3.09
C VAL A 43 1.84 -16.85 3.36
N SER A 44 1.76 -17.33 4.60
CA SER A 44 0.70 -18.25 5.01
C SER A 44 -0.67 -17.58 4.99
N LYS A 45 -1.76 -18.36 4.86
CA LYS A 45 -3.13 -17.81 4.82
C LYS A 45 -3.47 -16.96 6.05
N PHE A 46 -2.95 -17.33 7.22
CA PHE A 46 -3.17 -16.59 8.47
C PHE A 46 -2.45 -15.23 8.46
N GLU A 47 -1.19 -15.21 8.02
CA GLU A 47 -0.37 -14.00 7.93
C GLU A 47 -0.92 -12.98 6.93
N ARG A 48 -1.52 -13.42 5.81
CA ARG A 48 -2.12 -12.52 4.82
C ARG A 48 -3.16 -11.59 5.44
N GLN A 49 -4.05 -12.14 6.26
CA GLN A 49 -5.09 -11.36 6.93
C GLN A 49 -4.48 -10.41 7.97
N LEU A 50 -3.49 -10.89 8.72
CA LEU A 50 -2.78 -10.07 9.69
C LEU A 50 -2.11 -8.85 9.02
N TYR A 51 -1.35 -9.06 7.95
CA TYR A 51 -0.66 -7.99 7.24
C TYR A 51 -1.63 -7.03 6.54
N MET A 52 -2.71 -7.56 5.96
CA MET A 52 -3.76 -6.72 5.38
C MET A 52 -4.40 -5.81 6.44
N GLN A 53 -4.71 -6.34 7.62
CA GLN A 53 -5.28 -5.55 8.71
C GLN A 53 -4.31 -4.48 9.24
N ARG A 54 -3.02 -4.81 9.38
CA ARG A 54 -2.01 -3.84 9.81
C ARG A 54 -1.79 -2.73 8.77
N PHE A 55 -1.66 -3.08 7.50
CA PHE A 55 -1.49 -2.08 6.44
C PHE A 55 -2.73 -1.20 6.26
N ARG A 56 -3.93 -1.72 6.52
CA ARG A 56 -5.14 -0.89 6.59
C ARG A 56 -5.04 0.19 7.67
N LYS A 57 -4.37 -0.06 8.81
CA LYS A 57 -4.15 0.99 9.81
C LYS A 57 -3.33 2.14 9.25
N VAL A 58 -2.29 1.84 8.46
CA VAL A 58 -1.50 2.85 7.74
C VAL A 58 -2.40 3.66 6.80
N MET A 59 -3.13 2.99 5.90
CA MET A 59 -3.92 3.65 4.85
C MET A 59 -5.11 4.46 5.36
N TYR A 60 -5.67 4.10 6.52
CA TYR A 60 -6.81 4.79 7.12
C TYR A 60 -6.44 5.57 8.39
N SER A 61 -5.15 5.87 8.56
CA SER A 61 -4.71 6.73 9.67
C SER A 61 -5.30 8.14 9.55
N PRO A 62 -5.63 8.78 10.68
CA PRO A 62 -6.21 10.12 10.69
C PRO A 62 -5.20 11.21 10.30
N ASN A 63 -3.90 10.92 10.40
CA ASN A 63 -2.82 11.84 10.06
C ASN A 63 -1.55 11.07 9.67
N GLU A 64 -0.60 11.79 9.07
CA GLU A 64 0.67 11.23 8.59
C GLU A 64 1.58 10.73 9.72
N ILE A 65 1.48 11.30 10.92
CA ILE A 65 2.28 10.87 12.08
C ILE A 65 1.87 9.45 12.51
N GLU A 66 0.57 9.21 12.68
CA GLU A 66 0.04 7.88 13.00
C GLU A 66 0.28 6.88 11.86
N ALA A 67 0.12 7.33 10.60
CA ALA A 67 0.42 6.49 9.44
C ALA A 67 1.87 6.01 9.47
N LYS A 68 2.81 6.91 9.78
CA LYS A 68 4.23 6.59 9.90
C LYS A 68 4.51 5.64 11.06
N VAL A 69 3.89 5.83 12.23
CA VAL A 69 4.04 4.90 13.36
C VAL A 69 3.61 3.49 12.96
N PHE A 70 2.43 3.32 12.36
CA PHE A 70 1.96 2.00 11.93
C PHE A 70 2.81 1.41 10.80
N MET A 71 3.37 2.24 9.92
CA MET A 71 4.28 1.79 8.88
C MET A 71 5.60 1.30 9.47
N ASP A 72 6.17 2.03 10.43
CA ASP A 72 7.38 1.64 11.14
C ASP A 72 7.16 0.34 11.93
N GLU A 73 6.02 0.16 12.59
CA GLU A 73 5.64 -1.09 13.25
C GLU A 73 5.55 -2.27 12.26
N LEU A 74 5.01 -2.04 11.06
CA LEU A 74 4.89 -3.05 10.02
C LEU A 74 6.26 -3.46 9.46
N CYS A 75 7.16 -2.49 9.21
CA CYS A 75 8.49 -2.73 8.66
C CYS A 75 9.46 -3.36 9.67
N ASN A 76 9.31 -3.03 10.96
CA ASN A 76 10.12 -3.60 12.04
C ASN A 76 9.62 -4.97 12.55
N ASP A 77 8.57 -5.53 11.94
CA ASP A 77 8.11 -6.88 12.28
C ASP A 77 9.20 -7.92 12.00
N LYS A 78 9.30 -8.92 12.89
CA LYS A 78 10.35 -9.95 12.88
C LYS A 78 10.25 -10.89 11.68
N SER A 79 9.18 -10.80 10.89
CA SER A 79 8.93 -11.66 9.73
C SER A 79 9.74 -11.30 8.48
N THR A 80 10.55 -10.23 8.53
CA THR A 80 11.40 -9.69 7.44
C THR A 80 10.70 -9.35 6.12
N LEU A 81 9.37 -9.54 6.06
CA LEU A 81 8.55 -9.46 4.86
C LEU A 81 8.52 -8.07 4.21
N PHE A 82 8.62 -7.02 5.02
CA PHE A 82 8.57 -5.62 4.58
C PHE A 82 9.91 -4.89 4.75
N GLN A 83 10.98 -5.58 5.13
CA GLN A 83 12.26 -4.92 5.47
C GLN A 83 13.03 -4.36 4.26
N ASN A 84 12.64 -4.74 3.03
CA ASN A 84 13.29 -4.32 1.79
C ASN A 84 12.32 -3.71 0.76
N ILE A 85 11.12 -3.30 1.20
CA ILE A 85 10.13 -2.60 0.37
C ILE A 85 10.20 -1.12 0.73
#